data_AF-A0A091HX34-F1
#
_entry.id   AF-A0A091HX34-F1
#
_cell.length_a   1.000
_cell.length_b   1.000
_cell.length_c   1.000
_cell.angle_alpha   90.00
_cell.angle_beta   90.00
_cell.angle_gamma   90.00
#
_symmetry.space_group_name_H-M   'P 1'
#
loop_
_entity.id
_entity.type
_entity.pdbx_description
1 polymer ?
#
loop_
_entity_poly.entity_id
_entity_poly.type
_entity_poly.pdbx_seq_one_letter_code
_entity_poly.pdbx_strand_id
1 'polypeptide(L)'
;MSIVTLQLGQCGNQIGHELFSAICGDVRGTHGLCSKKENESYHDACKERFFSEEESQVPVARAVLVDMEPKVINQTLSTAARSGYWRYDEHSHFCQKQGSGNNWANGYSVHGPRHKEAIMNLVQREAEKCDRLGGFFTIMSMAGGTGSGLGAFVTQCLRDAFPTSFILNHIIWPYGTGEVIVQNYNSVLTLSRLYQSSDALLVHENDAIHKICAQLMNIKQISFRDVNQVIAHQLGSVFQPAYTAESGSHYSRNPLGDLMETLVPHPEFKMLGLRNIPQMPENSLAYSTFSWPGLIRHLRQMLIANAKMEEGIDWQVRPPRVGSSIPSSHPMNKPQHFNTSIANLAILRGKDVHSVDLGSFQDPSLYTSWLNPQDAFNAWKTPRAFNKENKHEDSFHTLGETSLCLKYDGRVDNTEQCLCSVAYIHQYTKFGIEEEDFLDSFTVLEQVISSYTIL
;
A
#
# COMPACT_ATOMS: atom_id res chain seq x y z
N MET A 1 8.88 15.55 8.00
CA MET A 1 7.52 15.43 8.56
C MET A 1 7.29 14.00 8.98
N SER A 2 6.60 13.84 10.10
CA SER A 2 6.30 12.54 10.69
C SER A 2 5.03 11.93 10.11
N ILE A 3 4.99 10.61 10.03
CA ILE A 3 3.81 9.83 9.66
C ILE A 3 3.37 9.08 10.91
N VAL A 4 2.08 9.18 11.24
CA VAL A 4 1.47 8.34 12.28
C VAL A 4 0.85 7.13 11.59
N THR A 5 1.35 5.93 11.89
CA THR A 5 0.84 4.69 11.31
C THR A 5 -0.29 4.11 12.16
N LEU A 6 -1.46 3.86 11.59
CA LEU A 6 -2.54 3.17 12.30
C LEU A 6 -2.63 1.72 11.81
N GLN A 7 -2.47 0.77 12.72
CA GLN A 7 -2.51 -0.66 12.41
C GLN A 7 -3.83 -1.24 12.90
N LEU A 8 -4.69 -1.65 11.98
CA LEU A 8 -6.11 -1.90 12.27
C LEU A 8 -6.46 -3.38 12.04
N GLY A 9 -6.84 -4.05 13.13
CA GLY A 9 -7.16 -5.48 13.17
C GLY A 9 -5.94 -6.39 13.00
N GLN A 10 -6.18 -7.71 13.03
CA GLN A 10 -5.11 -8.72 13.01
C GLN A 10 -4.12 -8.52 11.85
N CYS A 11 -4.64 -8.38 10.62
CA CYS A 11 -3.81 -8.22 9.42
C CYS A 11 -2.98 -6.94 9.47
N GLY A 12 -3.60 -5.80 9.83
CA GLY A 12 -2.92 -4.51 9.92
C GLY A 12 -1.78 -4.52 10.93
N ASN A 13 -2.00 -5.10 12.12
CA ASN A 13 -0.98 -5.21 13.17
C ASN A 13 0.20 -6.10 12.75
N GLN A 14 -0.06 -7.22 12.07
CA GLN A 14 0.99 -8.12 11.62
C GLN A 14 1.84 -7.52 10.49
N ILE A 15 1.20 -6.86 9.50
CA ILE A 15 1.92 -6.18 8.42
C ILE A 15 2.70 -4.98 8.96
N GLY A 16 2.09 -4.19 9.83
CA GLY A 16 2.74 -3.04 10.45
C GLY A 16 4.00 -3.46 11.23
N HIS A 17 3.96 -4.57 11.95
CA HIS A 17 5.15 -5.12 12.61
C HIS A 17 6.29 -5.45 11.63
N GLU A 18 6.00 -6.18 10.55
CA GLU A 18 7.01 -6.52 9.54
C GLU A 18 7.52 -5.25 8.82
N LEU A 19 6.66 -4.26 8.59
CA LEU A 19 7.03 -2.96 8.00
C LEU A 19 8.02 -2.19 8.89
N PHE A 20 7.70 -1.98 10.17
CA PHE A 20 8.60 -1.28 11.09
C PHE A 20 9.91 -2.06 11.30
N SER A 21 9.86 -3.39 11.27
CA SER A 21 11.07 -4.23 11.30
C SER A 21 11.93 -4.03 10.06
N ALA A 22 11.33 -3.98 8.86
CA ALA A 22 12.05 -3.74 7.62
C ALA A 22 12.65 -2.32 7.55
N ILE A 23 11.90 -1.30 7.97
CA ILE A 23 12.37 0.09 8.03
C ILE A 23 13.54 0.21 9.03
N CYS A 24 13.38 -0.36 10.24
CA CYS A 24 14.44 -0.32 11.24
C CYS A 24 15.68 -1.12 10.81
N GLY A 25 15.49 -2.29 10.18
CA GLY A 25 16.57 -3.09 9.63
C GLY A 25 17.38 -2.31 8.59
N ASP A 26 16.66 -1.64 7.69
CA ASP A 26 17.27 -0.79 6.67
C ASP A 26 18.09 0.36 7.26
N VAL A 27 17.58 1.12 8.24
CA VAL A 27 18.32 2.22 8.90
C VAL A 27 19.55 1.73 9.66
N ARG A 28 19.54 0.50 10.17
CA ARG A 28 20.70 -0.08 10.87
C ARG A 28 21.75 -0.63 9.91
N GLY A 29 21.40 -0.79 8.64
CA GLY A 29 22.35 -1.16 7.59
C GLY A 29 23.49 -0.14 7.50
N THR A 30 24.72 -0.61 7.70
CA THR A 30 25.93 0.23 7.67
C THR A 30 26.45 0.48 6.24
N HIS A 31 25.76 -0.04 5.23
CA HIS A 31 26.27 -0.16 3.86
C HIS A 31 25.40 0.62 2.86
N GLY A 32 25.40 1.94 2.97
CA GLY A 32 24.96 2.78 1.86
C GLY A 32 26.02 2.81 0.77
N LEU A 33 25.64 2.63 -0.50
CA LEU A 33 26.50 2.87 -1.67
C LEU A 33 26.77 4.37 -1.90
N CYS A 34 26.65 5.18 -0.84
CA CYS A 34 26.64 6.64 -0.83
C CYS A 34 27.64 7.18 0.21
N SER A 35 27.86 8.49 0.20
CA SER A 35 28.76 9.12 1.19
C SER A 35 28.22 8.96 2.63
N LYS A 36 29.12 9.04 3.62
CA LYS A 36 28.75 8.98 5.04
C LYS A 36 27.69 10.02 5.41
N LYS A 37 27.82 11.24 4.90
CA LYS A 37 26.89 12.35 5.13
C LYS A 37 25.50 12.08 4.57
N GLU A 38 25.41 11.51 3.36
CA GLU A 38 24.13 11.13 2.77
C GLU A 38 23.46 10.02 3.57
N ASN A 39 24.23 9.04 4.02
CA ASN A 39 23.72 7.96 4.84
C ASN A 39 23.20 8.46 6.20
N GLU A 40 23.90 9.39 6.84
CA GLU A 40 23.44 10.07 8.06
C GLU A 40 22.13 10.84 7.81
N SER A 41 22.07 11.65 6.76
CA SER A 41 20.83 12.39 6.41
C SER A 41 19.66 11.48 6.08
N TYR A 42 19.90 10.30 5.49
CA TYR A 42 18.88 9.30 5.23
C TYR A 42 18.34 8.71 6.54
N HIS A 43 19.23 8.37 7.47
CA HIS A 43 18.84 7.87 8.79
C HIS A 43 18.01 8.91 9.55
N ASP A 44 18.45 10.17 9.56
CA ASP A 44 17.73 11.24 10.25
C ASP A 44 16.33 11.47 9.65
N ALA A 45 16.23 11.51 8.31
CA ALA A 45 14.95 11.65 7.63
C ALA A 45 14.01 10.46 7.87
N CYS A 46 14.53 9.23 7.93
CA CYS A 46 13.74 8.04 8.24
C CYS A 46 13.26 8.05 9.70
N LYS A 47 14.16 8.38 10.64
CA LYS A 47 13.85 8.50 12.06
C LYS A 47 12.76 9.54 12.30
N GLU A 48 12.93 10.77 11.80
CA GLU A 48 11.92 11.84 11.93
C GLU A 48 10.55 11.38 11.40
N ARG A 49 10.55 10.60 10.31
CA ARG A 49 9.35 10.12 9.63
C ARG A 49 8.59 9.06 10.42
N PHE A 50 9.28 8.05 10.96
CA PHE A 50 8.63 6.85 11.50
C PHE A 50 8.84 6.61 12.99
N PHE A 51 9.82 7.25 13.62
CA PHE A 51 10.19 6.98 15.00
C PHE A 51 10.20 8.26 15.84
N SER A 52 9.92 8.10 17.12
CA SER A 52 10.23 9.08 18.16
C SER A 52 11.46 8.63 18.92
N GLU A 53 12.28 9.60 19.33
CA GLU A 53 13.43 9.37 20.21
C GLU A 53 12.99 9.75 21.65
N GLU A 54 12.99 8.78 22.54
CA GLU A 54 12.85 8.99 23.99
C GLU A 54 14.24 8.93 24.64
N GLU A 55 14.33 9.13 25.97
CA GLU A 55 15.59 9.02 26.72
C GLU A 55 16.30 7.65 26.53
N SER A 56 15.54 6.60 26.17
CA SER A 56 16.09 5.30 25.79
C SER A 56 16.68 5.32 24.37
N GLN A 57 17.88 4.77 24.16
CA GLN A 57 18.51 4.65 22.83
C GLN A 57 17.73 3.77 21.80
N VAL A 58 16.61 3.15 22.19
CA VAL A 58 15.79 2.31 21.32
C VAL A 58 14.68 3.15 20.68
N PRO A 59 14.64 3.28 19.34
CA PRO A 59 13.59 4.02 18.64
C PRO A 59 12.18 3.49 18.94
N VAL A 60 11.25 4.42 19.17
CA VAL A 60 9.83 4.11 19.42
C VAL A 60 9.03 4.38 18.14
N ALA A 61 8.36 3.36 17.60
CA ALA A 61 7.57 3.47 16.39
C ALA A 61 6.38 4.43 16.59
N ARG A 62 6.20 5.37 15.64
CA ARG A 62 5.03 6.27 15.58
C ARG A 62 3.83 5.50 15.04
N ALA A 63 3.24 4.68 15.90
CA ALA A 63 2.15 3.81 15.52
C ALA A 63 1.09 3.66 16.61
N VAL A 64 -0.17 3.54 16.18
CA VAL A 64 -1.30 3.19 17.04
C VAL A 64 -1.84 1.82 16.60
N LEU A 65 -1.81 0.84 17.51
CA LEU A 65 -2.27 -0.51 17.25
C LEU A 65 -3.69 -0.66 17.76
N VAL A 66 -4.63 -1.06 16.91
CA VAL A 66 -6.03 -1.25 17.29
C VAL A 66 -6.46 -2.65 16.87
N ASP A 67 -6.95 -3.42 17.81
CA ASP A 67 -7.61 -4.69 17.54
C ASP A 67 -8.73 -4.90 18.57
N MET A 68 -9.76 -5.65 18.25
CA MET A 68 -10.80 -5.99 19.23
C MET A 68 -10.44 -7.22 20.07
N GLU A 69 -9.25 -7.80 19.83
CA GLU A 69 -8.72 -8.97 20.53
C GLU A 69 -7.25 -8.74 20.94
N PRO A 70 -6.81 -9.16 22.15
CA PRO A 70 -5.51 -8.79 22.67
C PRO A 70 -4.37 -9.66 22.12
N LYS A 71 -4.69 -10.84 21.57
CA LYS A 71 -3.69 -11.87 21.21
C LYS A 71 -2.64 -11.34 20.23
N VAL A 72 -3.09 -10.71 19.15
CA VAL A 72 -2.21 -10.25 18.07
C VAL A 72 -1.39 -9.04 18.53
N ILE A 73 -2.00 -8.12 19.27
CA ILE A 73 -1.31 -6.95 19.84
C ILE A 73 -0.21 -7.42 20.80
N ASN A 74 -0.52 -8.28 21.77
CA ASN A 74 0.47 -8.76 22.74
C ASN A 74 1.64 -9.49 22.06
N GLN A 75 1.34 -10.31 21.06
CA GLN A 75 2.37 -10.99 20.26
C GLN A 75 3.25 -9.99 19.49
N THR A 76 2.64 -8.95 18.92
CA THR A 76 3.32 -7.93 18.12
C THR A 76 4.22 -7.04 18.99
N LEU A 77 3.71 -6.57 20.13
CA LEU A 77 4.46 -5.78 21.12
C LEU A 77 5.67 -6.56 21.64
N SER A 78 5.45 -7.80 22.08
CA SER A 78 6.54 -8.65 22.61
C SER A 78 7.58 -9.00 21.55
N THR A 79 7.16 -9.26 20.30
CA THR A 79 8.09 -9.58 19.21
C THR A 79 8.94 -8.37 18.83
N ALA A 80 8.35 -7.18 18.74
CA ALA A 80 9.09 -5.94 18.48
C ALA A 80 10.13 -5.68 19.57
N ALA A 81 9.71 -5.67 20.85
CA ALA A 81 10.60 -5.40 21.98
C ALA A 81 11.73 -6.44 22.12
N ARG A 82 11.45 -7.73 21.84
CA ARG A 82 12.44 -8.81 21.91
C ARG A 82 13.61 -8.62 20.93
N SER A 83 13.42 -7.89 19.84
CA SER A 83 14.52 -7.59 18.90
C SER A 83 15.59 -6.70 19.52
N GLY A 84 15.23 -5.86 20.50
CA GLY A 84 16.10 -4.83 21.07
C GLY A 84 16.45 -3.69 20.12
N TYR A 85 15.92 -3.67 18.90
CA TYR A 85 16.28 -2.70 17.86
C TYR A 85 15.28 -1.56 17.71
N TRP A 86 14.01 -1.83 18.00
CA TRP A 86 12.93 -0.86 18.02
C TRP A 86 11.80 -1.41 18.89
N ARG A 87 10.87 -0.55 19.31
CA ARG A 87 9.67 -0.96 20.06
C ARG A 87 8.46 -0.11 19.68
N TYR A 88 7.28 -0.57 20.07
CA TYR A 88 6.09 0.28 20.14
C TYR A 88 6.05 1.02 21.49
N ASP A 89 5.30 2.11 21.55
CA ASP A 89 4.91 2.72 22.82
C ASP A 89 3.96 1.79 23.58
N GLU A 90 4.20 1.59 24.87
CA GLU A 90 3.38 0.78 25.76
C GLU A 90 1.95 1.33 25.89
N HIS A 91 1.75 2.62 25.60
CA HIS A 91 0.46 3.28 25.69
C HIS A 91 -0.24 3.52 24.34
N SER A 92 0.39 3.22 23.21
CA SER A 92 -0.18 3.45 21.87
C SER A 92 -0.87 2.22 21.29
N HIS A 93 -1.63 1.49 22.11
CA HIS A 93 -2.44 0.37 21.64
C HIS A 93 -3.82 0.32 22.32
N PHE A 94 -4.80 -0.21 21.59
CA PHE A 94 -6.16 -0.43 22.06
C PHE A 94 -6.57 -1.87 21.76
N CYS A 95 -6.99 -2.61 22.80
CA CYS A 95 -7.56 -3.94 22.66
C CYS A 95 -8.84 -4.13 23.47
N GLN A 96 -9.74 -4.99 22.98
CA GLN A 96 -10.91 -5.47 23.71
C GLN A 96 -10.86 -6.98 23.91
N LYS A 97 -11.85 -7.55 24.60
CA LYS A 97 -11.98 -9.00 24.80
C LYS A 97 -12.90 -9.67 23.78
N GLN A 98 -13.65 -8.89 23.00
CA GLN A 98 -14.67 -9.39 22.09
C GLN A 98 -14.41 -8.85 20.68
N GLY A 99 -14.00 -9.75 19.78
CA GLY A 99 -13.78 -9.44 18.37
C GLY A 99 -15.03 -9.00 17.61
N SER A 100 -14.83 -8.53 16.37
CA SER A 100 -15.93 -8.15 15.48
C SER A 100 -16.60 -9.36 14.78
N GLY A 101 -16.05 -10.57 14.94
CA GLY A 101 -16.63 -11.81 14.40
C GLY A 101 -16.73 -11.84 12.88
N ASN A 102 -15.75 -11.26 12.18
CA ASN A 102 -15.74 -11.12 10.71
C ASN A 102 -16.94 -10.35 10.13
N ASN A 103 -17.64 -9.56 10.95
CA ASN A 103 -18.79 -8.78 10.52
C ASN A 103 -18.43 -7.28 10.51
N TRP A 104 -18.50 -6.68 9.32
CA TRP A 104 -18.21 -5.25 9.13
C TRP A 104 -19.17 -4.35 9.92
N ALA A 105 -20.48 -4.65 9.94
CA ALA A 105 -21.48 -3.84 10.63
C ALA A 105 -21.24 -3.80 12.14
N ASN A 106 -20.83 -4.92 12.74
CA ASN A 106 -20.44 -4.95 14.15
C ASN A 106 -19.19 -4.08 14.41
N GLY A 107 -18.20 -4.13 13.51
CA GLY A 107 -17.01 -3.28 13.59
C GLY A 107 -17.33 -1.79 13.45
N TYR A 108 -18.11 -1.42 12.44
CA TYR A 108 -18.42 -0.05 12.06
C TYR A 108 -19.50 0.59 12.94
N SER A 109 -20.64 -0.07 13.15
CA SER A 109 -21.81 0.51 13.81
C SER A 109 -21.83 0.31 15.33
N VAL A 110 -21.09 -0.69 15.85
CA VAL A 110 -21.07 -0.98 17.30
C VAL A 110 -19.72 -0.62 17.92
N HIS A 111 -18.65 -1.30 17.51
CA HIS A 111 -17.33 -1.12 18.12
C HIS A 111 -16.75 0.26 17.81
N GLY A 112 -16.93 0.77 16.59
CA GLY A 112 -16.51 2.11 16.17
C GLY A 112 -17.02 3.21 17.11
N PRO A 113 -18.34 3.49 17.15
CA PRO A 113 -18.91 4.51 18.01
C PRO A 113 -18.58 4.29 19.49
N ARG A 114 -18.65 3.04 19.96
CA ARG A 114 -18.40 2.71 21.38
C ARG A 114 -16.98 3.03 21.83
N HIS A 115 -16.00 2.90 20.94
CA HIS A 115 -14.58 3.04 21.26
C HIS A 115 -13.90 4.22 20.57
N LYS A 116 -14.68 5.08 19.89
CA LYS A 116 -14.22 6.27 19.17
C LYS A 116 -13.29 7.12 20.02
N GLU A 117 -13.75 7.55 21.19
CA GLU A 117 -12.98 8.45 22.05
C GLU A 117 -11.65 7.83 22.48
N ALA A 118 -11.65 6.56 22.88
CA ALA A 118 -10.45 5.87 23.30
C ALA A 118 -9.41 5.79 22.17
N ILE A 119 -9.84 5.38 20.97
CA ILE A 119 -8.95 5.26 19.80
C ILE A 119 -8.45 6.63 19.34
N MET A 120 -9.34 7.61 19.22
CA MET A 120 -8.96 8.95 18.76
C MET A 120 -8.06 9.68 19.76
N ASN A 121 -8.21 9.44 21.06
CA ASN A 121 -7.29 9.97 22.06
C ASN A 121 -5.87 9.39 21.90
N LEU A 122 -5.72 8.13 21.52
CA LEU A 122 -4.41 7.54 21.22
C LEU A 122 -3.79 8.19 19.97
N VAL A 123 -4.58 8.33 18.91
CA VAL A 123 -4.15 8.99 17.68
C VAL A 123 -3.73 10.43 17.95
N GLN A 124 -4.53 11.18 18.71
CA GLN A 124 -4.25 12.57 19.06
C GLN A 124 -2.93 12.68 19.82
N ARG A 125 -2.71 11.84 20.83
CA ARG A 125 -1.44 11.82 21.58
C ARG A 125 -0.25 11.53 20.67
N GLU A 126 -0.37 10.57 19.76
CA GLU A 126 0.72 10.24 18.85
C GLU A 126 0.99 11.34 17.81
N ALA A 127 -0.07 12.02 17.34
CA ALA A 127 0.04 13.18 16.47
C ALA A 127 0.70 14.37 17.19
N GLU A 128 0.39 14.60 18.46
CA GLU A 128 0.97 15.68 19.28
C GLU A 128 2.46 15.48 19.59
N LYS A 129 2.96 14.24 19.55
CA LYS A 129 4.41 13.94 19.62
C LYS A 129 5.17 14.28 18.35
N CYS A 130 4.49 14.67 17.27
CA CYS A 130 5.12 15.00 16.01
C CYS A 130 5.38 16.51 15.94
N ASP A 131 6.64 16.92 15.73
CA ASP A 131 6.97 18.34 15.49
C ASP A 131 6.21 18.89 14.28
N ARG A 132 6.04 18.05 13.26
CA ARG A 132 5.20 18.34 12.09
C ARG A 132 4.59 17.05 11.55
N LEU A 133 3.30 16.87 11.79
CA LEU A 133 2.51 15.78 11.21
C LEU A 133 2.38 15.97 9.69
N GLY A 134 2.82 14.99 8.91
CA GLY A 134 2.63 14.92 7.47
C GLY A 134 1.32 14.21 7.08
N GLY A 135 0.85 13.28 7.92
CA GLY A 135 -0.41 12.58 7.69
C GLY A 135 -0.47 11.23 8.38
N PHE A 136 -1.51 10.47 8.03
CA PHE A 136 -1.80 9.15 8.55
C PHE A 136 -1.60 8.10 7.47
N PHE A 137 -0.90 7.03 7.85
CA PHE A 137 -0.79 5.82 7.05
C PHE A 137 -1.52 4.69 7.76
N THR A 138 -2.69 4.31 7.25
CA THR A 138 -3.54 3.28 7.86
C THR A 138 -3.32 1.94 7.14
N ILE A 139 -3.16 0.86 7.89
CA ILE A 139 -2.97 -0.50 7.34
C ILE A 139 -4.12 -1.38 7.82
N MET A 140 -4.86 -1.96 6.88
CA MET A 140 -6.03 -2.78 7.19
C MET A 140 -6.32 -3.87 6.16
N SER A 141 -7.09 -4.88 6.58
CA SER A 141 -7.68 -5.87 5.67
C SER A 141 -9.13 -5.55 5.40
N MET A 142 -9.58 -5.81 4.17
CA MET A 142 -10.97 -5.64 3.75
C MET A 142 -11.85 -6.85 4.09
N ALA A 143 -11.25 -7.99 4.50
CA ALA A 143 -11.96 -9.26 4.69
C ALA A 143 -12.61 -9.41 6.08
N GLY A 144 -11.91 -8.95 7.13
CA GLY A 144 -12.32 -9.14 8.52
C GLY A 144 -13.49 -8.24 8.93
N GLY A 145 -13.80 -8.13 10.21
CA GLY A 145 -14.76 -7.14 10.76
C GLY A 145 -14.08 -5.95 11.44
N THR A 146 -12.96 -6.20 12.13
CA THR A 146 -12.19 -5.15 12.83
C THR A 146 -11.37 -4.31 11.85
N GLY A 147 -10.54 -4.94 11.01
CA GLY A 147 -9.72 -4.20 10.04
C GLY A 147 -10.58 -3.40 9.05
N SER A 148 -11.70 -3.97 8.61
CA SER A 148 -12.55 -3.40 7.58
C SER A 148 -13.56 -2.39 8.16
N GLY A 149 -14.46 -2.84 9.05
CA GLY A 149 -15.54 -2.03 9.63
C GLY A 149 -15.06 -0.99 10.60
N LEU A 150 -14.35 -1.41 11.65
CA LEU A 150 -13.76 -0.44 12.59
C LEU A 150 -12.71 0.42 11.88
N GLY A 151 -11.94 -0.13 10.94
CA GLY A 151 -10.97 0.67 10.19
C GLY A 151 -11.57 1.74 9.29
N ALA A 152 -12.68 1.45 8.60
CA ALA A 152 -13.45 2.44 7.85
C ALA A 152 -14.02 3.54 8.76
N PHE A 153 -14.56 3.17 9.92
CA PHE A 153 -15.06 4.13 10.91
C PHE A 153 -13.96 5.04 11.46
N VAL A 154 -12.80 4.47 11.82
CA VAL A 154 -11.65 5.23 12.31
C VAL A 154 -11.13 6.18 11.22
N THR A 155 -11.08 5.74 9.97
CA THR A 155 -10.67 6.60 8.84
C THR A 155 -11.58 7.81 8.68
N GLN A 156 -12.90 7.61 8.80
CA GLN A 156 -13.84 8.72 8.80
C GLN A 156 -13.59 9.69 9.97
N CYS A 157 -13.36 9.16 11.17
CA CYS A 157 -13.03 9.99 12.34
C CYS A 157 -11.70 10.75 12.17
N LEU A 158 -10.70 10.15 11.50
CA LEU A 158 -9.45 10.83 11.15
C LEU A 158 -9.70 12.01 10.21
N ARG A 159 -10.52 11.82 9.16
CA ARG A 159 -10.88 12.90 8.24
C ARG A 159 -11.60 14.04 8.94
N ASP A 160 -12.53 13.72 9.85
CA ASP A 160 -13.28 14.72 10.63
C ASP A 160 -12.36 15.50 11.58
N ALA A 161 -11.44 14.82 12.28
CA ALA A 161 -10.56 15.43 13.27
C ALA A 161 -9.35 16.16 12.66
N PHE A 162 -8.84 15.66 11.52
CA PHE A 162 -7.64 16.16 10.84
C PHE A 162 -7.91 16.44 9.36
N PRO A 163 -8.78 17.42 9.03
CA PRO A 163 -9.25 17.63 7.67
C PRO A 163 -8.15 17.99 6.67
N THR A 164 -7.06 18.63 7.13
CA THR A 164 -5.93 19.06 6.31
C THR A 164 -4.80 18.04 6.20
N SER A 165 -4.85 16.96 6.98
CA SER A 165 -3.80 15.93 6.98
C SER A 165 -4.06 14.93 5.86
N PHE A 166 -2.98 14.43 5.24
CA PHE A 166 -3.08 13.38 4.24
C PHE A 166 -3.45 12.04 4.91
N ILE A 167 -4.34 11.27 4.27
CA ILE A 167 -4.75 9.94 4.71
C ILE A 167 -4.53 8.96 3.56
N LEU A 168 -3.52 8.11 3.72
CA LEU A 168 -3.22 7.00 2.82
C LEU A 168 -3.65 5.68 3.47
N ASN A 169 -4.68 5.04 2.92
CA ASN A 169 -5.10 3.71 3.35
C ASN A 169 -4.39 2.63 2.53
N HIS A 170 -3.57 1.82 3.17
CA HIS A 170 -3.10 0.56 2.64
C HIS A 170 -4.10 -0.55 2.96
N ILE A 171 -4.74 -1.06 1.91
CA ILE A 171 -5.78 -2.08 2.00
C ILE A 171 -5.28 -3.41 1.45
N ILE A 172 -5.50 -4.47 2.24
CA ILE A 172 -5.27 -5.85 1.82
C ILE A 172 -6.56 -6.42 1.29
N TRP A 173 -6.57 -6.64 -0.02
CA TRP A 173 -7.67 -7.27 -0.72
C TRP A 173 -7.70 -8.77 -0.43
N PRO A 174 -8.87 -9.34 -0.06
CA PRO A 174 -8.98 -10.76 0.28
C PRO A 174 -8.60 -11.68 -0.87
N TYR A 175 -8.31 -12.94 -0.55
CA TYR A 175 -8.20 -13.99 -1.56
C TYR A 175 -9.51 -14.16 -2.32
N GLY A 176 -9.43 -14.45 -3.62
CA GLY A 176 -10.61 -14.74 -4.44
C GLY A 176 -11.38 -15.97 -3.95
N THR A 177 -10.69 -16.90 -3.28
CA THR A 177 -11.28 -18.09 -2.67
C THR A 177 -11.21 -18.05 -1.15
N GLY A 178 -12.35 -17.85 -0.51
CA GLY A 178 -12.73 -18.41 0.79
C GLY A 178 -11.73 -18.38 1.94
N GLU A 179 -11.54 -17.21 2.58
CA GLU A 179 -11.11 -17.14 3.98
C GLU A 179 -12.29 -16.87 4.91
N VAL A 180 -13.17 -15.96 4.50
CA VAL A 180 -14.37 -15.54 5.23
C VAL A 180 -15.54 -15.51 4.26
N ILE A 181 -16.64 -16.17 4.61
CA ILE A 181 -17.81 -16.32 3.72
C ILE A 181 -18.42 -14.95 3.34
N VAL A 182 -18.35 -13.98 4.26
CA VAL A 182 -18.91 -12.63 4.10
C VAL A 182 -17.89 -11.57 3.66
N GLN A 183 -16.68 -11.98 3.27
CA GLN A 183 -15.58 -11.04 2.95
C GLN A 183 -15.91 -10.07 1.81
N ASN A 184 -16.75 -10.50 0.86
CA ASN A 184 -17.14 -9.70 -0.29
C ASN A 184 -18.01 -8.50 0.14
N TYR A 185 -19.00 -8.74 1.00
CA TYR A 185 -19.80 -7.68 1.62
C TYR A 185 -18.94 -6.73 2.44
N ASN A 186 -18.04 -7.27 3.27
CA ASN A 186 -17.11 -6.45 4.06
C ASN A 186 -16.24 -5.57 3.15
N SER A 187 -15.78 -6.11 2.02
CA SER A 187 -14.91 -5.39 1.09
C SER A 187 -15.65 -4.26 0.39
N VAL A 188 -16.88 -4.50 -0.09
CA VAL A 188 -17.70 -3.47 -0.75
C VAL A 188 -18.01 -2.31 0.20
N LEU A 189 -18.53 -2.62 1.40
CA LEU A 189 -18.86 -1.60 2.41
C LEU A 189 -17.62 -0.80 2.82
N THR A 190 -16.48 -1.48 3.00
CA THR A 190 -15.22 -0.81 3.35
C THR A 190 -14.75 0.11 2.24
N LEU A 191 -14.71 -0.38 0.99
CA LEU A 191 -14.20 0.40 -0.12
C LEU A 191 -15.03 1.67 -0.35
N SER A 192 -16.36 1.54 -0.30
CA SER A 192 -17.30 2.67 -0.42
C SER A 192 -17.00 3.76 0.61
N ARG A 193 -16.87 3.40 1.89
CA ARG A 193 -16.57 4.37 2.96
C ARG A 193 -15.16 4.93 2.89
N LEU A 194 -14.17 4.13 2.51
CA LEU A 194 -12.79 4.59 2.36
C LEU A 194 -12.64 5.57 1.18
N TYR A 195 -13.36 5.37 0.08
CA TYR A 195 -13.35 6.30 -1.07
C TYR A 195 -13.82 7.71 -0.69
N GLN A 196 -14.74 7.83 0.27
CA GLN A 196 -15.26 9.11 0.73
C GLN A 196 -14.31 9.83 1.71
N SER A 197 -13.50 9.08 2.47
CA SER A 197 -12.71 9.63 3.60
C SER A 197 -11.20 9.70 3.34
N SER A 198 -10.69 8.95 2.35
CA SER A 198 -9.26 8.84 2.05
C SER A 198 -8.81 9.73 0.90
N ASP A 199 -7.54 10.16 0.94
CA ASP A 199 -6.90 10.84 -0.19
C ASP A 199 -6.38 9.83 -1.23
N ALA A 200 -5.87 8.68 -0.76
CA ALA A 200 -5.50 7.56 -1.62
C ALA A 200 -5.66 6.19 -0.96
N LEU A 201 -5.79 5.17 -1.80
CA LEU A 201 -5.95 3.76 -1.42
C LEU A 201 -4.85 2.93 -2.09
N LEU A 202 -3.83 2.52 -1.34
CA LEU A 202 -2.80 1.59 -1.81
C LEU A 202 -3.29 0.15 -1.66
N VAL A 203 -3.35 -0.59 -2.76
CA VAL A 203 -3.94 -1.93 -2.79
C VAL A 203 -2.86 -3.00 -2.93
N HIS A 204 -2.86 -3.96 -2.02
CA HIS A 204 -2.16 -5.24 -2.19
C HIS A 204 -3.18 -6.37 -2.22
N GLU A 205 -3.07 -7.24 -3.22
CA GLU A 205 -3.93 -8.41 -3.39
C GLU A 205 -3.26 -9.65 -2.83
N ASN A 206 -3.92 -10.32 -1.88
CA ASN A 206 -3.38 -11.54 -1.27
C ASN A 206 -3.04 -12.61 -2.32
N ASP A 207 -3.88 -12.81 -3.34
CA ASP A 207 -3.61 -13.75 -4.43
C ASP A 207 -2.33 -13.41 -5.21
N ALA A 208 -2.06 -12.12 -5.45
CA ALA A 208 -0.89 -11.68 -6.19
C ALA A 208 0.39 -11.83 -5.36
N ILE A 209 0.36 -11.42 -4.09
CA ILE A 209 1.50 -11.57 -3.19
C ILE A 209 1.79 -13.05 -2.91
N HIS A 210 0.76 -13.88 -2.73
CA HIS A 210 0.95 -15.32 -2.55
C HIS A 210 1.59 -15.97 -3.79
N LYS A 211 1.22 -15.54 -5.01
CA LYS A 211 1.88 -15.99 -6.24
C LYS A 211 3.36 -15.57 -6.29
N ILE A 212 3.68 -14.35 -5.87
CA ILE A 212 5.06 -13.89 -5.72
C ILE A 212 5.82 -14.79 -4.74
N CYS A 213 5.28 -15.07 -3.56
CA CYS A 213 5.93 -15.97 -2.58
C CYS A 213 6.19 -17.37 -3.18
N ALA A 214 5.23 -17.90 -3.94
CA ALA A 214 5.33 -19.22 -4.55
C ALA A 214 6.36 -19.29 -5.68
N GLN A 215 6.29 -18.34 -6.62
CA GLN A 215 7.01 -18.40 -7.88
C GLN A 215 8.37 -17.71 -7.80
N LEU A 216 8.42 -16.52 -7.21
CA LEU A 216 9.61 -15.71 -7.13
C LEU A 216 10.47 -16.07 -5.92
N MET A 217 9.85 -16.14 -4.74
CA MET A 217 10.58 -16.46 -3.50
C MET A 217 10.82 -17.96 -3.31
N ASN A 218 10.25 -18.81 -4.18
CA ASN A 218 10.36 -20.27 -4.15
C ASN A 218 10.02 -20.90 -2.77
N ILE A 219 9.02 -20.34 -2.10
CA ILE A 219 8.57 -20.79 -0.78
C ILE A 219 7.53 -21.91 -0.98
N LYS A 220 7.85 -23.13 -0.54
CA LYS A 220 6.97 -24.30 -0.71
C LYS A 220 5.73 -24.28 0.17
N GLN A 221 5.85 -23.76 1.39
CA GLN A 221 4.78 -23.69 2.39
C GLN A 221 4.67 -22.25 2.84
N ILE A 222 3.74 -21.52 2.21
CA ILE A 222 3.61 -20.07 2.37
C ILE A 222 2.78 -19.79 3.61
N SER A 223 3.36 -19.05 4.54
CA SER A 223 2.68 -18.54 5.72
C SER A 223 2.30 -17.07 5.53
N PHE A 224 1.37 -16.56 6.37
CA PHE A 224 1.08 -15.12 6.39
C PHE A 224 2.30 -14.27 6.74
N ARG A 225 3.28 -14.82 7.45
CA ARG A 225 4.52 -14.10 7.73
C ARG A 225 5.30 -13.84 6.45
N ASP A 226 5.41 -14.83 5.56
CA ASP A 226 6.11 -14.69 4.29
C ASP A 226 5.43 -13.65 3.39
N VAL A 227 4.08 -13.70 3.33
CA VAL A 227 3.27 -12.71 2.60
C VAL A 227 3.48 -11.30 3.16
N ASN A 228 3.43 -11.14 4.49
CA ASN A 228 3.60 -9.86 5.16
C ASN A 228 5.02 -9.30 4.98
N GLN A 229 6.05 -10.15 4.90
CA GLN A 229 7.42 -9.74 4.63
C GLN A 229 7.60 -9.18 3.22
N VAL A 230 6.98 -9.78 2.21
CA VAL A 230 6.98 -9.25 0.84
C VAL A 230 6.29 -7.89 0.80
N ILE A 231 5.11 -7.76 1.43
CA ILE A 231 4.38 -6.49 1.53
C ILE A 231 5.23 -5.44 2.25
N ALA A 232 5.82 -5.78 3.40
CA ALA A 232 6.68 -4.88 4.17
C ALA A 232 7.88 -4.40 3.35
N HIS A 233 8.51 -5.29 2.57
CA HIS A 233 9.61 -4.92 1.68
C HIS A 233 9.16 -3.95 0.58
N GLN A 234 8.03 -4.23 -0.07
CA GLN A 234 7.44 -3.36 -1.08
C GLN A 234 7.10 -1.97 -0.52
N LEU A 235 6.43 -1.91 0.64
CA LEU A 235 6.09 -0.65 1.32
C LEU A 235 7.34 0.11 1.77
N GLY A 236 8.32 -0.57 2.37
CA GLY A 236 9.59 0.03 2.78
C GLY A 236 10.33 0.67 1.60
N SER A 237 10.29 0.04 0.42
CA SER A 237 10.87 0.60 -0.81
C SER A 237 10.19 1.89 -1.28
N VAL A 238 8.90 2.10 -0.95
CA VAL A 238 8.17 3.33 -1.27
C VAL A 238 8.45 4.40 -0.21
N PHE A 239 8.33 4.02 1.06
CA PHE A 239 8.29 4.94 2.18
C PHE A 239 9.63 5.40 2.71
N GLN A 240 10.72 4.73 2.38
CA GLN A 240 12.04 5.21 2.79
C GLN A 240 12.42 6.53 2.09
N PRO A 241 13.30 7.35 2.68
CA PRO A 241 13.72 8.61 2.08
C PRO A 241 14.23 8.46 0.63
N ALA A 242 13.82 9.39 -0.24
CA ALA A 242 14.27 9.50 -1.62
C ALA A 242 14.31 10.98 -2.02
N TYR A 243 15.15 11.29 -3.02
CA TYR A 243 15.20 12.62 -3.63
C TYR A 243 14.08 12.73 -4.68
N THR A 244 13.32 13.81 -4.60
CA THR A 244 12.28 14.18 -5.58
C THR A 244 12.82 15.26 -6.50
N ALA A 245 12.15 15.52 -7.62
CA ALA A 245 12.56 16.57 -8.55
C ALA A 245 12.66 17.95 -7.88
N GLU A 246 11.78 18.24 -6.93
CA GLU A 246 11.70 19.53 -6.23
C GLU A 246 12.68 19.67 -5.07
N SER A 247 13.02 18.56 -4.41
CA SER A 247 13.82 18.59 -3.18
C SER A 247 15.33 18.70 -3.41
N GLY A 248 15.78 18.55 -4.67
CA GLY A 248 17.13 18.89 -5.14
C GLY A 248 18.25 18.17 -4.40
N SER A 249 18.71 18.74 -3.28
CA SER A 249 19.81 18.26 -2.45
C SER A 249 19.40 17.67 -1.09
N HIS A 250 18.11 17.60 -0.79
CA HIS A 250 17.60 17.05 0.48
C HIS A 250 16.59 15.94 0.22
N TYR A 251 16.52 14.95 1.11
CA TYR A 251 15.45 13.96 1.05
C TYR A 251 14.08 14.63 1.22
N SER A 252 13.06 14.09 0.54
CA SER A 252 11.68 14.55 0.69
C SER A 252 11.29 14.59 2.17
N ARG A 253 10.71 15.72 2.59
CA ARG A 253 10.21 15.92 3.94
C ARG A 253 8.74 15.54 4.10
N ASN A 254 7.98 15.45 3.00
CA ASN A 254 6.54 15.18 2.99
C ASN A 254 6.18 14.01 2.07
N PRO A 255 6.57 12.77 2.42
CA PRO A 255 6.39 11.63 1.53
C PRO A 255 4.92 11.37 1.14
N LEU A 256 3.97 11.60 2.04
CA LEU A 256 2.56 11.37 1.74
C LEU A 256 2.01 12.43 0.79
N GLY A 257 2.28 13.72 1.05
CA GLY A 257 1.85 14.79 0.15
C GLY A 257 2.48 14.67 -1.23
N ASP A 258 3.79 14.42 -1.30
CA ASP A 258 4.50 14.26 -2.57
C ASP A 258 3.97 13.05 -3.36
N LEU A 259 3.60 11.95 -2.67
CA LEU A 259 2.93 10.80 -3.30
C LEU A 259 1.56 11.20 -3.87
N MET A 260 0.72 11.90 -3.09
CA MET A 260 -0.62 12.30 -3.53
C MET A 260 -0.58 13.27 -4.70
N GLU A 261 0.27 14.28 -4.62
CA GLU A 261 0.45 15.28 -5.67
C GLU A 261 0.87 14.62 -7.00
N THR A 262 1.73 13.61 -6.91
CA THR A 262 2.23 12.90 -8.09
C THR A 262 1.19 11.93 -8.68
N LEU A 263 0.48 11.19 -7.83
CA LEU A 263 -0.27 9.99 -8.24
C LEU A 263 -1.78 10.17 -8.27
N VAL A 264 -2.31 11.20 -7.61
CA VAL A 264 -3.75 11.47 -7.48
C VAL A 264 -4.05 12.84 -8.10
N PRO A 265 -4.00 12.96 -9.44
CA PRO A 265 -4.26 14.23 -10.11
C PRO A 265 -5.74 14.64 -10.04
N HIS A 266 -6.64 13.70 -9.74
CA HIS A 266 -8.07 13.98 -9.57
C HIS A 266 -8.64 13.18 -8.39
N PRO A 267 -9.49 13.79 -7.55
CA PRO A 267 -10.02 13.14 -6.34
C PRO A 267 -10.86 11.89 -6.57
N GLU A 268 -11.31 11.61 -7.80
CA GLU A 268 -12.03 10.38 -8.12
C GLU A 268 -11.09 9.19 -8.36
N PHE A 269 -9.85 9.47 -8.77
CA PHE A 269 -8.87 8.47 -9.14
C PHE A 269 -7.84 8.32 -8.03
N LYS A 270 -8.19 7.54 -7.00
CA LYS A 270 -7.39 7.43 -5.76
C LYS A 270 -6.77 6.06 -5.51
N MET A 271 -7.11 5.05 -6.30
CA MET A 271 -6.58 3.69 -6.12
C MET A 271 -5.20 3.55 -6.73
N LEU A 272 -4.28 3.05 -5.93
CA LEU A 272 -2.86 2.95 -6.19
C LEU A 272 -2.46 1.47 -6.15
N GLY A 273 -1.78 0.99 -7.19
CA GLY A 273 -1.23 -0.36 -7.25
C GLY A 273 0.29 -0.31 -7.33
N LEU A 274 0.97 -1.14 -6.54
CA LEU A 274 2.42 -1.17 -6.47
C LEU A 274 3.02 -2.33 -7.28
N ARG A 275 4.09 -2.04 -8.01
CA ARG A 275 4.98 -3.02 -8.65
C ARG A 275 6.40 -2.80 -8.12
N ASN A 276 7.10 -3.88 -7.80
CA ASN A 276 8.46 -3.82 -7.28
C ASN A 276 9.32 -4.88 -7.95
N ILE A 277 10.50 -4.50 -8.42
CA ILE A 277 11.53 -5.40 -8.95
C ILE A 277 12.92 -4.97 -8.45
N PRO A 278 13.90 -5.88 -8.39
CA PRO A 278 13.75 -7.33 -8.49
C PRO A 278 13.20 -7.93 -7.19
N GLN A 279 12.47 -9.03 -7.31
CA GLN A 279 11.96 -9.79 -6.16
C GLN A 279 12.50 -11.21 -6.24
N MET A 280 13.39 -11.61 -5.33
CA MET A 280 13.95 -12.96 -5.33
C MET A 280 14.52 -13.33 -3.96
N PRO A 281 14.81 -14.62 -3.72
CA PRO A 281 15.43 -15.07 -2.48
C PRO A 281 16.83 -14.50 -2.34
N GLU A 282 17.24 -14.24 -1.10
CA GLU A 282 18.59 -13.73 -0.80
C GLU A 282 19.71 -14.62 -1.35
N ASN A 283 19.51 -15.94 -1.32
CA ASN A 283 20.45 -16.92 -1.86
C ASN A 283 20.65 -16.78 -3.37
N SER A 284 19.66 -16.25 -4.09
CA SER A 284 19.71 -16.04 -5.55
C SER A 284 20.31 -14.69 -5.92
N LEU A 285 20.29 -13.71 -5.00
CA LEU A 285 20.82 -12.37 -5.25
C LEU A 285 22.29 -12.42 -5.65
N ALA A 286 23.12 -13.15 -4.89
CA ALA A 286 24.57 -13.27 -5.10
C ALA A 286 25.00 -13.88 -6.45
N TYR A 287 24.06 -14.42 -7.22
CA TYR A 287 24.29 -15.03 -8.53
C TYR A 287 23.55 -14.28 -9.66
N SER A 288 22.89 -13.16 -9.33
CA SER A 288 22.07 -12.39 -10.25
C SER A 288 22.75 -11.07 -10.55
N THR A 289 22.76 -10.67 -11.83
CA THR A 289 23.28 -9.37 -12.22
C THR A 289 22.17 -8.53 -12.82
N PHE A 290 21.96 -7.35 -12.26
CA PHE A 290 20.94 -6.42 -12.73
C PHE A 290 21.56 -5.20 -13.37
N SER A 291 21.06 -4.84 -14.54
CA SER A 291 21.37 -3.57 -15.18
C SER A 291 20.14 -2.68 -15.16
N TRP A 292 20.35 -1.37 -14.98
CA TRP A 292 19.26 -0.40 -15.03
C TRP A 292 18.42 -0.52 -16.32
N PRO A 293 18.99 -0.59 -17.54
CA PRO A 293 18.19 -0.75 -18.75
C PRO A 293 17.33 -2.02 -18.75
N GLY A 294 17.85 -3.12 -18.19
CA GLY A 294 17.11 -4.37 -18.05
C GLY A 294 15.89 -4.23 -17.14
N LEU A 295 16.08 -3.63 -15.95
CA LEU A 295 15.00 -3.42 -14.99
C LEU A 295 13.95 -2.44 -15.50
N ILE A 296 14.38 -1.31 -16.06
CA ILE A 296 13.49 -0.31 -16.68
C ILE A 296 12.62 -0.96 -17.77
N ARG A 297 13.22 -1.81 -18.61
CA ARG A 297 12.49 -2.54 -19.65
C ARG A 297 11.45 -3.50 -19.06
N HIS A 298 11.80 -4.28 -18.03
CA HIS A 298 10.87 -5.21 -17.41
C HIS A 298 9.72 -4.48 -16.74
N LEU A 299 10.01 -3.46 -15.93
CA LEU A 299 8.95 -2.73 -15.24
C LEU A 299 8.01 -2.02 -16.22
N ARG A 300 8.56 -1.38 -17.26
CA ARG A 300 7.73 -0.76 -18.30
C ARG A 300 6.80 -1.78 -18.94
N GLN A 301 7.28 -3.00 -19.23
CA GLN A 301 6.41 -4.04 -19.78
C GLN A 301 5.38 -4.54 -18.74
N MET A 302 5.77 -4.65 -17.46
CA MET A 302 4.82 -4.98 -16.39
C MET A 302 3.69 -3.96 -16.29
N LEU A 303 4.00 -2.67 -16.42
CA LEU A 303 2.99 -1.61 -16.48
C LEU A 303 2.05 -1.84 -17.68
N ILE A 304 2.61 -1.97 -18.88
CA ILE A 304 1.87 -2.13 -20.15
C ILE A 304 0.94 -3.35 -20.11
N ALA A 305 1.44 -4.48 -19.60
CA ALA A 305 0.69 -5.74 -19.51
C ALA A 305 -0.17 -5.85 -18.24
N ASN A 306 -0.14 -4.86 -17.36
CA ASN A 306 -0.69 -4.92 -16.00
C ASN A 306 -0.24 -6.16 -15.20
N ALA A 307 1.02 -6.58 -15.38
CA ALA A 307 1.60 -7.68 -14.62
C ALA A 307 2.00 -7.20 -13.21
N LYS A 308 1.80 -8.06 -12.20
CA LYS A 308 2.16 -7.78 -10.80
C LYS A 308 3.58 -8.27 -10.44
N MET A 309 4.17 -9.13 -11.27
CA MET A 309 5.51 -9.70 -11.10
C MET A 309 6.19 -9.94 -12.46
N GLU A 310 7.49 -10.27 -12.45
CA GLU A 310 8.29 -10.44 -13.68
C GLU A 310 7.92 -11.70 -14.47
N GLU A 311 7.55 -12.78 -13.79
CA GLU A 311 7.07 -14.02 -14.38
C GLU A 311 5.66 -13.86 -14.93
N GLY A 312 5.46 -14.33 -16.16
CA GLY A 312 4.15 -14.30 -16.80
C GLY A 312 3.78 -12.95 -17.44
N ILE A 313 4.74 -12.01 -17.57
CA ILE A 313 4.55 -10.81 -18.40
C ILE A 313 4.18 -11.22 -19.83
N ASP A 314 3.06 -10.68 -20.33
CA ASP A 314 2.74 -10.76 -21.75
C ASP A 314 3.53 -9.69 -22.54
N TRP A 315 4.60 -10.12 -23.20
CA TRP A 315 5.46 -9.28 -24.03
C TRP A 315 4.84 -8.90 -25.38
N GLN A 316 3.68 -9.46 -25.72
CA GLN A 316 2.96 -9.13 -26.96
C GLN A 316 2.08 -7.88 -26.79
N VAL A 317 1.67 -7.56 -25.56
CA VAL A 317 0.90 -6.34 -25.28
C VAL A 317 1.76 -5.10 -25.58
N ARG A 318 1.20 -4.16 -26.35
CA ARG A 318 1.84 -2.91 -26.75
C ARG A 318 0.90 -1.72 -26.53
N PRO A 319 1.43 -0.53 -26.25
CA PRO A 319 0.65 0.70 -26.26
C PRO A 319 0.03 0.95 -27.64
N PRO A 320 -1.15 1.59 -27.71
CA PRO A 320 -1.77 1.98 -28.97
C PRO A 320 -0.86 2.93 -29.75
N ARG A 321 -0.82 2.79 -31.08
CA ARG A 321 -0.02 3.68 -31.94
C ARG A 321 -0.71 5.04 -32.00
N VAL A 322 0.07 6.11 -31.79
CA VAL A 322 -0.42 7.49 -31.93
C VAL A 322 -1.03 7.66 -33.33
N GLY A 323 -2.35 7.93 -33.39
CA GLY A 323 -3.10 8.11 -34.63
C GLY A 323 -3.89 6.90 -35.17
N SER A 324 -3.88 5.74 -34.50
CA SER A 324 -4.79 4.64 -34.87
C SER A 324 -6.14 4.78 -34.17
N SER A 325 -7.22 4.96 -34.94
CA SER A 325 -8.59 4.78 -34.45
C SER A 325 -8.79 3.36 -33.95
N ILE A 326 -9.36 3.20 -32.75
CA ILE A 326 -9.77 1.91 -32.20
C ILE A 326 -10.68 1.22 -33.22
N PRO A 327 -10.34 0.03 -33.76
CA PRO A 327 -11.22 -0.66 -34.67
C PRO A 327 -12.44 -1.14 -33.88
N SER A 328 -13.57 -0.46 -34.04
CA SER A 328 -14.86 -1.05 -33.72
C SER A 328 -15.07 -2.24 -34.66
N SER A 329 -15.31 -3.43 -34.10
CA SER A 329 -15.68 -4.69 -34.75
C SER A 329 -14.54 -5.57 -35.32
N HIS A 330 -14.11 -6.55 -34.53
CA HIS A 330 -13.95 -7.93 -34.99
C HIS A 330 -13.99 -8.90 -33.79
N PRO A 331 -14.99 -9.81 -33.71
CA PRO A 331 -15.09 -10.77 -32.63
C PRO A 331 -14.36 -12.06 -33.01
N MET A 332 -13.04 -12.16 -32.80
CA MET A 332 -12.39 -13.49 -32.75
C MET A 332 -10.98 -13.57 -32.13
N ASN A 333 -10.35 -12.47 -31.73
CA ASN A 333 -9.18 -12.52 -30.86
C ASN A 333 -9.49 -11.70 -29.62
N LYS A 334 -9.25 -12.24 -28.41
CA LYS A 334 -9.31 -11.46 -27.16
C LYS A 334 -8.50 -10.18 -27.39
N PRO A 335 -9.06 -8.98 -27.18
CA PRO A 335 -8.26 -7.77 -27.30
C PRO A 335 -7.06 -7.93 -26.36
N GLN A 336 -5.84 -7.75 -26.86
CA GLN A 336 -4.67 -7.67 -25.98
C GLN A 336 -4.83 -6.37 -25.19
N HIS A 337 -5.42 -6.48 -24.00
CA HIS A 337 -5.85 -5.34 -23.19
C HIS A 337 -4.64 -4.63 -22.58
N PHE A 338 -4.15 -3.63 -23.30
CA PHE A 338 -3.22 -2.62 -22.83
C PHE A 338 -3.73 -1.93 -21.55
N ASN A 339 -2.82 -1.59 -20.64
CA ASN A 339 -3.13 -0.85 -19.43
C ASN A 339 -2.79 0.64 -19.61
N THR A 340 -3.82 1.48 -19.72
CA THR A 340 -3.66 2.94 -19.73
C THR A 340 -3.48 3.45 -18.29
N SER A 341 -2.44 4.24 -18.05
CA SER A 341 -2.15 4.81 -16.72
C SER A 341 -2.63 6.26 -16.63
N ILE A 342 -3.09 6.72 -15.48
CA ILE A 342 -3.34 8.15 -15.28
C ILE A 342 -2.02 8.86 -14.95
N ALA A 343 -1.37 8.41 -13.87
CA ALA A 343 -0.09 8.91 -13.42
C ALA A 343 0.75 7.76 -12.87
N ASN A 344 2.06 7.87 -13.04
CA ASN A 344 3.04 6.88 -12.58
C ASN A 344 4.18 7.57 -11.84
N LEU A 345 4.62 6.94 -10.75
CA LEU A 345 5.81 7.34 -10.00
C LEU A 345 6.80 6.18 -9.99
N ALA A 346 8.01 6.39 -10.52
CA ALA A 346 9.09 5.44 -10.44
C ALA A 346 10.06 5.78 -9.28
N ILE A 347 10.17 4.92 -8.28
CA ILE A 347 11.11 5.10 -7.15
C ILE A 347 12.31 4.19 -7.36
N LEU A 348 13.47 4.77 -7.69
CA LEU A 348 14.72 4.08 -7.96
C LEU A 348 15.64 4.15 -6.74
N ARG A 349 16.13 3.02 -6.26
CA ARG A 349 17.12 2.96 -5.18
C ARG A 349 18.33 2.12 -5.58
N GLY A 350 19.54 2.69 -5.58
CA GLY A 350 20.77 1.96 -5.91
C GLY A 350 21.87 2.83 -6.50
N LYS A 351 23.01 2.22 -6.83
CA LYS A 351 24.16 2.91 -7.40
C LYS A 351 23.85 3.54 -8.77
N ASP A 352 24.48 4.67 -9.06
CA ASP A 352 24.42 5.38 -10.35
C ASP A 352 23.00 5.78 -10.79
N VAL A 353 22.04 5.84 -9.85
CA VAL A 353 20.61 6.10 -10.12
C VAL A 353 20.35 7.41 -10.86
N HIS A 354 21.18 8.44 -10.64
CA HIS A 354 21.03 9.74 -11.27
C HIS A 354 21.29 9.69 -12.78
N SER A 355 22.09 8.74 -13.25
CA SER A 355 22.42 8.54 -14.66
C SER A 355 21.37 7.72 -15.44
N VAL A 356 20.39 7.14 -14.74
CA VAL A 356 19.38 6.27 -15.33
C VAL A 356 18.42 7.06 -16.22
N ASP A 357 18.34 6.64 -17.48
CA ASP A 357 17.38 7.12 -18.47
C ASP A 357 15.99 6.50 -18.23
N LEU A 358 15.01 7.39 -18.04
CA LEU A 358 13.60 7.05 -17.84
C LEU A 358 12.72 7.53 -19.00
N GLY A 359 13.29 7.98 -20.11
CA GLY A 359 12.54 8.52 -21.25
C GLY A 359 11.50 7.53 -21.81
N SER A 360 11.72 6.21 -21.66
CA SER A 360 10.75 5.19 -22.07
C SER A 360 9.42 5.21 -21.29
N PHE A 361 9.41 5.81 -20.08
CA PHE A 361 8.20 6.02 -19.27
C PHE A 361 7.53 7.37 -19.55
N GLN A 362 8.16 8.27 -20.30
CA GLN A 362 7.56 9.55 -20.71
C GLN A 362 6.77 9.44 -22.02
N ASP A 363 6.61 8.22 -22.55
CA ASP A 363 5.83 7.91 -23.74
C ASP A 363 4.34 8.27 -23.51
N PRO A 364 3.78 9.27 -24.22
CA PRO A 364 2.40 9.70 -24.03
C PRO A 364 1.37 8.60 -24.26
N SER A 365 1.70 7.56 -25.05
CA SER A 365 0.79 6.42 -25.29
C SER A 365 0.59 5.54 -24.06
N LEU A 366 1.41 5.71 -23.01
CA LEU A 366 1.23 5.06 -21.72
C LEU A 366 0.12 5.69 -20.89
N TYR A 367 -0.23 6.94 -21.18
CA TYR A 367 -1.06 7.76 -20.33
C TYR A 367 -2.38 8.12 -20.97
N THR A 368 -3.35 8.40 -20.12
CA THR A 368 -4.63 8.97 -20.51
C THR A 368 -4.46 10.36 -21.14
N SER A 369 -5.26 10.69 -22.15
CA SER A 369 -5.09 11.91 -22.96
C SER A 369 -5.37 13.25 -22.26
N TRP A 370 -6.02 13.24 -21.10
CA TRP A 370 -6.48 14.43 -20.37
C TRP A 370 -5.39 15.04 -19.47
N LEU A 371 -4.35 14.29 -19.12
CA LEU A 371 -3.21 14.79 -18.35
C LEU A 371 -2.03 15.07 -19.30
N ASN A 372 -1.30 16.15 -19.06
CA ASN A 372 -0.09 16.41 -19.84
C ASN A 372 0.93 15.28 -19.57
N PRO A 373 1.57 14.72 -20.61
CA PRO A 373 2.53 13.62 -20.43
C PRO A 373 3.71 13.94 -19.51
N GLN A 374 4.08 15.23 -19.38
CA GLN A 374 5.14 15.67 -18.48
C GLN A 374 4.74 15.60 -17.00
N ASP A 375 3.45 15.81 -16.70
CA ASP A 375 2.91 15.78 -15.34
C ASP A 375 2.52 14.33 -14.94
N ALA A 376 2.27 13.47 -15.93
CA ALA A 376 1.84 12.09 -15.73
C ALA A 376 2.94 11.14 -15.23
N PHE A 377 4.22 11.52 -15.38
CA PHE A 377 5.34 10.69 -14.94
C PHE A 377 6.32 11.45 -14.07
N ASN A 378 6.59 10.90 -12.89
CA ASN A 378 7.62 11.41 -11.99
C ASN A 378 8.56 10.29 -11.55
N ALA A 379 9.75 10.68 -11.09
CA ALA A 379 10.74 9.75 -10.61
C ALA A 379 11.41 10.24 -9.34
N TRP A 380 11.51 9.34 -8.35
CA TRP A 380 12.27 9.57 -7.14
C TRP A 380 13.52 8.69 -7.16
N LYS A 381 14.63 9.23 -6.69
CA LYS A 381 15.94 8.59 -6.82
C LYS A 381 16.65 8.60 -5.48
N THR A 382 17.37 7.53 -5.16
CA THR A 382 18.32 7.53 -4.03
C THR A 382 19.49 6.59 -4.32
N PRO A 383 20.74 7.02 -4.05
CA PRO A 383 21.91 6.17 -4.24
C PRO A 383 21.98 5.00 -3.25
N ARG A 384 21.17 5.05 -2.18
CA ARG A 384 21.14 4.06 -1.11
C ARG A 384 20.14 2.95 -1.44
N ALA A 385 20.61 1.70 -1.50
CA ALA A 385 19.75 0.53 -1.63
C ALA A 385 18.91 0.30 -0.35
N PHE A 386 17.75 -0.35 -0.51
CA PHE A 386 16.90 -0.75 0.62
C PHE A 386 17.27 -2.14 1.13
N ASN A 387 17.44 -2.27 2.45
CA ASN A 387 17.54 -3.50 3.23
C ASN A 387 18.56 -4.54 2.71
N LYS A 388 19.82 -4.12 2.54
CA LYS A 388 20.91 -4.98 2.05
C LYS A 388 21.76 -5.51 3.20
N GLU A 389 21.77 -6.84 3.43
CA GLU A 389 22.67 -7.49 4.40
C GLU A 389 24.03 -7.92 3.80
N ASN A 390 24.17 -8.05 2.48
CA ASN A 390 25.37 -8.65 1.86
C ASN A 390 26.34 -7.67 1.14
N LYS A 391 27.63 -7.90 1.39
CA LYS A 391 28.83 -7.13 0.96
C LYS A 391 29.19 -7.21 -0.53
N HIS A 392 28.61 -8.13 -1.28
CA HIS A 392 28.98 -8.39 -2.67
C HIS A 392 27.79 -8.08 -3.57
N GLU A 393 27.77 -6.87 -4.16
CA GLU A 393 27.15 -6.53 -5.45
C GLU A 393 26.91 -5.02 -5.51
N ASP A 394 27.56 -4.35 -6.45
CA ASP A 394 27.62 -2.89 -6.49
C ASP A 394 26.32 -2.21 -6.96
N SER A 395 25.20 -2.93 -7.15
CA SER A 395 24.00 -2.31 -7.73
C SER A 395 22.72 -3.11 -7.46
N PHE A 396 22.14 -2.96 -6.26
CA PHE A 396 20.76 -3.39 -6.01
C PHE A 396 19.82 -2.24 -6.36
N HIS A 397 18.81 -2.54 -7.17
CA HIS A 397 17.96 -1.55 -7.83
C HIS A 397 16.51 -1.86 -7.49
N THR A 398 15.93 -1.22 -6.47
CA THR A 398 14.48 -1.34 -6.29
C THR A 398 13.79 -0.30 -7.14
N LEU A 399 12.82 -0.76 -7.93
CA LEU A 399 11.94 0.10 -8.70
C LEU A 399 10.50 -0.11 -8.25
N GLY A 400 10.01 0.81 -7.43
CA GLY A 400 8.62 0.87 -7.01
C GLY A 400 7.83 1.72 -8.00
N GLU A 401 6.86 1.15 -8.70
CA GLU A 401 5.88 1.92 -9.46
C GLU A 401 4.53 1.85 -8.78
N THR A 402 3.98 3.02 -8.50
CA THR A 402 2.58 3.14 -8.12
C THR A 402 1.79 3.61 -9.32
N SER A 403 0.85 2.79 -9.80
CA SER A 403 -0.02 3.13 -10.93
C SER A 403 -1.47 3.00 -10.51
N LEU A 404 -2.32 3.81 -11.11
CA LEU A 404 -3.74 3.72 -10.90
C LEU A 404 -4.36 2.60 -11.74
N CYS A 405 -4.85 1.53 -11.10
CA CYS A 405 -5.40 0.38 -11.80
C CYS A 405 -6.57 -0.23 -11.01
N LEU A 406 -7.79 0.11 -11.41
CA LEU A 406 -8.92 -0.81 -11.28
C LEU A 406 -9.10 -1.47 -12.64
N LYS A 407 -8.77 -2.75 -12.74
CA LYS A 407 -9.50 -3.59 -13.68
C LYS A 407 -10.64 -4.19 -12.87
N TYR A 408 -11.85 -4.10 -13.40
CA TYR A 408 -13.03 -4.78 -12.90
C TYR A 408 -12.71 -6.27 -12.76
N ASP A 409 -12.34 -6.69 -11.55
CA ASP A 409 -12.27 -8.09 -11.20
C ASP A 409 -13.71 -8.48 -10.86
N GLY A 410 -14.26 -9.53 -11.49
CA GLY A 410 -15.65 -9.98 -11.34
C GLY A 410 -16.05 -10.42 -9.92
N ARG A 411 -15.29 -9.98 -8.92
CA ARG A 411 -15.58 -10.06 -7.49
C ARG A 411 -16.68 -9.09 -7.07
N VAL A 412 -16.84 -7.95 -7.76
CA VAL A 412 -18.01 -7.07 -7.55
C VAL A 412 -19.28 -7.79 -8.04
N ASP A 413 -19.25 -8.38 -9.24
CA ASP A 413 -20.34 -9.23 -9.76
C ASP A 413 -20.73 -10.35 -8.79
N ASN A 414 -19.75 -11.04 -8.21
CA ASN A 414 -20.00 -12.11 -7.24
C ASN A 414 -20.73 -11.59 -5.98
N THR A 415 -20.52 -10.33 -5.61
CA THR A 415 -21.17 -9.72 -4.44
C THR A 415 -22.62 -9.32 -4.78
N GLU A 416 -22.86 -8.78 -5.97
CA GLU A 416 -24.21 -8.49 -6.47
C GLU A 416 -25.04 -9.78 -6.56
N GLN A 417 -24.46 -10.88 -7.06
CA GLN A 417 -25.14 -12.18 -7.08
C GLN A 417 -25.48 -12.69 -5.67
N CYS A 418 -24.58 -12.49 -4.69
CA CYS A 418 -24.88 -12.82 -3.30
C CYS A 418 -26.01 -11.95 -2.73
N LEU A 419 -26.03 -10.65 -3.05
CA LEU A 419 -27.07 -9.72 -2.61
C LEU A 419 -28.44 -10.12 -3.17
N CYS A 420 -28.51 -10.45 -4.47
CA CYS A 420 -29.75 -10.95 -5.10
C CYS A 420 -30.29 -12.22 -4.42
N SER A 421 -29.43 -13.00 -3.77
CA SER A 421 -29.83 -14.19 -3.00
C SER A 421 -30.15 -13.91 -1.52
N VAL A 422 -29.99 -12.67 -1.05
CA VAL A 422 -30.20 -12.22 0.35
C VAL A 422 -29.36 -13.03 1.35
N ALA A 423 -28.26 -13.64 0.88
CA ALA A 423 -27.43 -14.50 1.70
C ALA A 423 -26.66 -13.68 2.74
N TYR A 424 -26.71 -14.09 4.00
CA TYR A 424 -25.98 -13.51 5.14
C TYR A 424 -26.31 -12.05 5.52
N ILE A 425 -27.24 -11.38 4.83
CA ILE A 425 -27.65 -9.98 5.11
C ILE A 425 -28.17 -9.81 6.54
N HIS A 426 -28.89 -10.81 7.09
CA HIS A 426 -29.39 -10.79 8.47
C HIS A 426 -28.30 -10.58 9.54
N GLN A 427 -27.04 -10.92 9.22
CA GLN A 427 -25.92 -10.68 10.14
C GLN A 427 -25.57 -9.19 10.24
N TYR A 428 -25.84 -8.41 9.20
CA TYR A 428 -25.54 -6.98 9.11
C TYR A 428 -26.71 -6.14 9.62
N THR A 429 -27.95 -6.50 9.28
CA THR A 429 -29.17 -5.82 9.76
C THR A 429 -29.31 -5.87 11.28
N LYS A 430 -28.82 -6.96 11.90
CA LYS A 430 -28.71 -7.05 13.37
C LYS A 430 -27.94 -5.88 14.00
N PHE A 431 -27.02 -5.26 13.27
CA PHE A 431 -26.20 -4.14 13.71
C PHE A 431 -26.56 -2.83 12.99
N GLY A 432 -27.76 -2.76 12.39
CA GLY A 432 -28.32 -1.54 11.80
C GLY A 432 -27.79 -1.18 10.42
N ILE A 433 -27.22 -2.14 9.68
CA ILE A 433 -26.91 -1.97 8.25
C ILE A 433 -28.02 -2.64 7.45
N GLU A 434 -28.81 -1.83 6.76
CA GLU A 434 -29.96 -2.27 5.98
C GLU A 434 -29.58 -2.56 4.53
N GLU A 435 -30.49 -3.16 3.76
CA GLU A 435 -30.26 -3.48 2.35
C GLU A 435 -29.96 -2.24 1.50
N GLU A 436 -30.56 -1.10 1.84
CA GLU A 436 -30.31 0.20 1.20
C GLU A 436 -28.84 0.64 1.33
N ASP A 437 -28.21 0.42 2.50
CA ASP A 437 -26.79 0.76 2.71
C ASP A 437 -25.85 -0.03 1.78
N PHE A 438 -26.24 -1.28 1.46
CA PHE A 438 -25.51 -2.09 0.49
C PHE A 438 -25.67 -1.52 -0.91
N LEU A 439 -26.90 -1.22 -1.33
CA LEU A 439 -27.21 -0.66 -2.66
C LEU A 439 -26.51 0.69 -2.88
N ASP A 440 -26.48 1.55 -1.88
CA ASP A 440 -25.73 2.81 -1.92
C ASP A 440 -24.23 2.55 -2.10
N SER A 441 -23.69 1.57 -1.37
CA SER A 441 -22.29 1.20 -1.48
C SER A 441 -21.96 0.62 -2.86
N PHE A 442 -22.83 -0.20 -3.44
CA PHE A 442 -22.69 -0.70 -4.80
C PHE A 442 -22.70 0.45 -5.81
N THR A 443 -23.67 1.35 -5.71
CA THR A 443 -23.82 2.50 -6.62
C THR A 443 -22.54 3.37 -6.63
N VAL A 444 -21.97 3.64 -5.45
CA VAL A 444 -20.70 4.37 -5.33
C VAL A 444 -19.56 3.62 -6.04
N LEU A 445 -19.46 2.30 -5.85
CA LEU A 445 -18.39 1.51 -6.47
C LEU A 445 -18.58 1.33 -7.98
N GLU A 446 -19.82 1.15 -8.46
CA GLU A 446 -20.13 1.12 -9.88
C GLU A 446 -19.76 2.42 -10.56
N GLN A 447 -20.03 3.57 -9.93
CA GLN A 447 -19.60 4.87 -10.43
C GLN A 447 -18.07 4.94 -10.52
N VAL A 448 -17.36 4.57 -9.46
CA VAL A 448 -15.89 4.52 -9.47
C VAL A 448 -15.38 3.63 -10.59
N ILE A 449 -15.90 2.41 -10.72
CA ILE A 449 -15.52 1.46 -11.76
C ILE A 449 -15.78 2.02 -13.15
N SER A 450 -16.94 2.65 -13.34
CA SER A 450 -17.32 3.28 -14.61
C SER A 450 -16.33 4.38 -14.99
N SER A 451 -15.99 5.25 -14.04
CA SER A 451 -15.03 6.33 -14.25
C SER A 451 -13.64 5.81 -14.64
N TYR A 452 -13.19 4.70 -14.05
CA TYR A 452 -11.94 4.05 -14.43
C TYR A 452 -12.00 3.34 -15.78
N THR A 453 -13.17 2.87 -16.21
CA THR A 453 -13.37 2.13 -17.46
C THR A 453 -13.45 3.06 -18.68
N ILE A 454 -13.82 4.32 -18.47
CA ILE A 454 -13.96 5.33 -19.53
C ILE A 454 -12.59 5.88 -19.99
N LEU A 455 -11.55 5.70 -19.17
CA LEU A 455 -10.16 6.09 -19.45
C LEU A 455 -9.47 5.17 -20.47
#